data_AF-A0A7G9SNF4-F1
#
_entry.id   AF-A0A7G9SNF4-F1
#
_cell.length_a   1.000
_cell.length_b   1.000
_cell.length_c   1.000
_cell.angle_alpha   90.00
_cell.angle_beta   90.00
_cell.angle_gamma   90.00
#
_symmetry.space_group_name_H-M   'P 1'
#
loop_
_entity.id
_entity.type
_entity.pdbx_description
1 polymer ?
#
loop_
_entity_poly.entity_id
_entity_poly.type
_entity_poly.pdbx_seq_one_letter_code
_entity_poly.pdbx_strand_id
1 'polypeptide(L)'
;MNNSDPNEDESVFKSKLYYDLSDAVDEVSLATGVKETAAQSAKLIGKGLFNTVIFSGKLGFKILEELPEAIAKTAERQSRKK
;
A
#
# COMPACT_ATOMS: atom_id res chain seq x y z
N MET A 1 -19.09 7.36 27.13
CA MET A 1 -19.88 7.11 25.90
C MET A 1 -18.92 6.85 24.76
N ASN A 2 -18.96 5.66 24.17
CA ASN A 2 -18.22 5.30 22.95
C ASN A 2 -18.81 6.07 21.78
N ASN A 3 -18.02 6.96 21.16
CA ASN A 3 -18.27 7.42 19.80
C ASN A 3 -17.36 6.61 18.88
N SER A 4 -17.84 5.44 18.48
CA SER A 4 -17.27 4.66 17.38
C SER A 4 -17.78 5.30 16.08
N ASP A 5 -17.00 6.24 15.56
CA ASP A 5 -17.19 6.80 14.23
C ASP A 5 -16.93 5.68 13.19
N PRO A 6 -17.90 5.32 12.32
CA PRO A 6 -17.77 4.20 11.40
C PRO A 6 -17.00 4.54 10.11
N ASN A 7 -16.40 5.73 10.00
CA ASN A 7 -15.58 6.14 8.86
C ASN A 7 -14.08 6.12 9.21
N GLU A 8 -13.59 5.02 9.77
CA GLU A 8 -12.16 4.72 9.66
C GLU A 8 -11.90 4.34 8.20
N ASP A 9 -11.66 5.36 7.37
CA ASP A 9 -10.89 5.26 6.14
C ASP A 9 -9.64 4.46 6.49
N GLU A 10 -9.68 3.16 6.22
CA GLU A 10 -8.59 2.22 6.33
C GLU A 10 -7.57 2.65 5.29
N SER A 11 -6.81 3.70 5.63
CA SER A 11 -5.86 4.31 4.73
C SER A 11 -4.96 3.18 4.26
N VAL A 12 -4.81 3.04 2.94
CA VAL A 12 -4.04 1.95 2.33
C VAL A 12 -2.64 1.86 2.97
N PHE A 13 -2.15 2.96 3.53
CA PHE A 13 -0.90 3.14 4.25
C PHE A 13 -0.87 2.67 5.72
N LYS A 14 -2.02 2.50 6.39
CA LYS A 14 -2.12 2.05 7.80
C LYS A 14 -2.26 0.54 7.97
N SER A 15 -2.30 -0.24 6.89
CA SER A 15 -2.45 -1.68 7.04
C SER A 15 -1.21 -2.26 7.70
N LYS A 16 -1.39 -3.10 8.74
CA LYS A 16 -0.34 -3.83 9.50
C LYS A 16 0.73 -4.54 8.65
N LEU A 17 0.51 -4.66 7.35
CA LEU A 17 1.38 -5.32 6.37
C LEU A 17 2.42 -4.39 5.74
N TYR A 18 2.31 -3.06 5.90
CA TYR A 18 3.35 -2.13 5.45
C TYR A 18 4.45 -2.01 6.50
N TYR A 19 5.70 -2.10 6.07
CA TYR A 19 6.84 -1.76 6.90
C TYR A 19 6.98 -0.24 7.01
N ASP A 20 7.37 0.24 8.19
CA ASP A 20 7.78 1.62 8.35
C ASP A 20 9.15 1.85 7.68
N LEU A 21 9.16 2.74 6.69
CA LEU A 21 10.36 3.16 5.98
C LEU A 21 11.09 4.30 6.70
N SER A 22 10.40 5.12 7.49
CA SER A 22 11.00 6.27 8.18
C SER A 22 12.02 5.80 9.21
N ASP A 23 11.65 4.80 10.02
CA ASP A 23 12.58 4.13 10.95
C ASP A 23 13.82 3.58 10.22
N ALA A 24 13.62 3.00 9.04
CA ALA A 24 14.71 2.39 8.28
C ALA A 24 15.65 3.43 7.64
N VAL A 25 15.14 4.61 7.26
CA VAL A 25 15.95 5.73 6.77
C VAL A 25 16.76 6.35 7.91
N ASP A 26 16.15 6.52 9.08
CA ASP A 26 16.83 7.04 10.27
C ASP A 26 17.95 6.08 10.74
N GLU A 27 17.72 4.77 10.70
CA GLU A 27 18.74 3.75 10.97
C GLU A 27 19.93 3.83 10.00
N VAL A 28 19.71 4.15 8.71
CA VAL A 28 20.79 4.35 7.74
C VAL A 28 21.54 5.65 8.00
N SER A 29 20.82 6.72 8.34
CA SER A 29 21.40 8.04 8.60
C SER A 29 22.24 8.09 9.88
N LEU A 30 21.90 7.28 10.88
CA LEU A 30 22.63 7.19 12.15
C LEU A 30 23.77 6.15 12.11
N ALA A 31 23.89 5.35 11.05
CA ALA A 31 24.92 4.33 10.94
C ALA A 31 26.30 4.97 10.69
N THR A 32 27.20 4.86 11.67
CA THR A 32 28.54 5.47 11.64
C THR A 32 29.64 4.56 11.04
N GLY A 33 29.29 3.44 10.38
CA GLY A 33 30.27 2.50 9.82
C GLY A 33 29.80 1.76 8.58
N VAL A 34 30.71 1.54 7.62
CA VAL A 34 30.41 1.03 6.25
C VAL A 34 29.62 -0.29 6.26
N LYS A 35 29.96 -1.22 7.16
CA LYS A 35 29.26 -2.52 7.29
C LYS A 35 27.84 -2.35 7.83
N GLU A 36 27.67 -1.42 8.76
CA GLU A 36 26.40 -1.12 9.40
C GLU A 36 25.48 -0.35 8.45
N THR A 37 26.01 0.66 7.77
CA THR A 37 25.31 1.37 6.69
C THR A 37 24.88 0.42 5.58
N ALA A 38 25.72 -0.54 5.18
CA ALA A 38 25.36 -1.53 4.16
C ALA A 38 24.21 -2.45 4.63
N ALA A 39 24.28 -2.95 5.87
CA ALA A 39 23.22 -3.78 6.44
C ALA A 39 21.89 -3.01 6.57
N GLN A 40 21.94 -1.76 7.04
CA GLN A 40 20.77 -0.91 7.19
C GLN A 40 20.18 -0.47 5.84
N SER A 41 21.04 -0.19 4.86
CA SER A 41 20.60 0.13 3.49
C SER A 41 19.93 -1.06 2.83
N ALA A 42 20.45 -2.28 3.04
CA ALA A 42 19.82 -3.51 2.56
C ALA A 42 18.44 -3.73 3.20
N LYS A 43 18.29 -3.46 4.52
CA LYS A 43 16.96 -3.49 5.17
C LYS A 43 16.01 -2.46 4.57
N LEU A 44 16.46 -1.23 4.33
CA LEU A 44 15.65 -0.17 3.74
C LEU A 44 15.14 -0.56 2.34
N ILE A 45 16.03 -1.07 1.49
CA ILE A 45 15.68 -1.57 0.15
C ILE A 45 14.70 -2.73 0.26
N GLY A 46 14.93 -3.68 1.16
CA GLY A 46 14.04 -4.83 1.37
C GLY A 46 12.63 -4.42 1.81
N LYS A 47 12.53 -3.52 2.80
CA LYS A 47 11.26 -2.96 3.28
C LYS A 47 10.54 -2.18 2.17
N GLY A 48 11.25 -1.37 1.40
CA GLY A 48 10.70 -0.61 0.28
C GLY A 48 10.15 -1.49 -0.84
N LEU A 49 10.90 -2.53 -1.23
CA LEU A 49 10.45 -3.50 -2.22
C LEU A 49 9.20 -4.25 -1.73
N PHE A 50 9.19 -4.70 -0.48
CA PHE A 50 8.03 -5.41 0.08
C PHE A 50 6.76 -4.53 0.08
N ASN A 51 6.87 -3.28 0.53
CA ASN A 51 5.76 -2.34 0.51
C ASN A 51 5.24 -2.08 -0.91
N THR A 52 6.15 -2.00 -1.88
CA THR A 52 5.79 -1.83 -3.30
C THR A 52 5.03 -3.04 -3.84
N VAL A 53 5.44 -4.26 -3.46
CA VAL A 53 4.74 -5.50 -3.82
C VAL A 53 3.35 -5.57 -3.19
N ILE A 54 3.22 -5.26 -1.90
CA ILE A 54 1.91 -5.23 -1.23
C ILE A 54 1.00 -4.17 -1.84
N PHE A 55 1.54 -2.99 -2.16
CA PHE A 55 0.79 -1.91 -2.79
C PHE A 55 0.28 -2.30 -4.18
N SER A 56 1.15 -2.83 -5.04
CA SER A 56 0.78 -3.27 -6.39
C SER A 56 -0.18 -4.46 -6.37
N GLY A 57 0.00 -5.41 -5.43
CA GLY A 57 -0.94 -6.50 -5.19
C GLY A 57 -2.33 -6.03 -4.76
N LYS A 58 -2.41 -5.10 -3.80
CA LYS A 58 -3.69 -4.49 -3.37
C LYS A 58 -4.35 -3.70 -4.49
N LEU A 59 -3.59 -2.92 -5.26
CA LEU A 59 -4.11 -2.19 -6.41
C LEU A 59 -4.68 -3.15 -7.45
N GLY A 60 -3.93 -4.20 -7.80
CA GLY A 60 -4.36 -5.21 -8.76
C GLY A 60 -5.62 -5.93 -8.31
N PHE A 61 -5.70 -6.31 -7.03
CA PHE A 61 -6.88 -6.98 -6.47
C PHE A 61 -8.12 -6.08 -6.52
N LYS A 62 -7.98 -4.81 -6.11
CA LYS A 62 -9.08 -3.83 -6.14
C LYS A 62 -9.55 -3.52 -7.56
N ILE A 63 -8.61 -3.41 -8.51
CA ILE A 63 -8.92 -3.26 -9.93
C ILE A 63 -9.66 -4.49 -10.47
N LEU A 64 -9.25 -5.71 -10.12
CA LEU A 64 -9.95 -6.94 -10.52
C LEU A 64 -11.36 -7.04 -9.93
N GLU A 65 -11.55 -6.60 -8.70
CA GLU A 65 -12.84 -6.63 -8.00
C GLU A 65 -13.81 -5.58 -8.56
N GLU A 66 -13.32 -4.38 -8.87
CA GLU A 66 -14.15 -3.30 -9.43
C GLU A 66 -14.33 -3.40 -10.96
N LEU A 67 -13.46 -4.14 -11.67
CA LEU A 67 -13.57 -4.35 -13.13
C LEU A 67 -14.93 -4.90 -13.58
N PRO A 68 -15.44 -6.02 -13.03
CA PRO A 68 -16.69 -6.60 -13.49
C PRO A 68 -17.89 -5.67 -13.23
N GLU A 69 -17.91 -4.96 -12.11
CA GLU A 69 -18.94 -3.96 -11.82
C GLU A 69 -18.87 -2.75 -12.76
N ALA A 70 -17.67 -2.24 -13.04
CA ALA A 70 -17.46 -1.12 -13.94
C ALA A 70 -17.85 -1.49 -15.39
N ILE A 71 -17.53 -2.71 -15.84
CA ILE A 71 -17.91 -3.23 -17.14
C ILE A 71 -19.43 -3.40 -17.22
N ALA A 72 -20.07 -3.97 -16.19
CA ALA A 72 -21.51 -4.15 -16.13
C ALA A 72 -22.27 -2.81 -16.15
N LYS A 73 -21.87 -1.83 -15.32
CA LYS A 73 -22.45 -0.47 -15.34
C LYS A 73 -22.27 0.22 -16.68
N THR A 74 -21.14 0.01 -17.35
CA THR A 74 -20.88 0.60 -18.67
C THR A 74 -21.72 -0.06 -19.76
N ALA A 75 -21.87 -1.39 -19.72
CA ALA A 75 -22.73 -2.13 -20.63
C ALA A 75 -24.21 -1.75 -20.49
N GLU A 76 -24.71 -1.59 -19.25
CA GLU A 76 -26.08 -1.13 -19.00
C GLU A 76 -26.33 0.32 -19.48
N ARG A 77 -25.34 1.21 -19.35
CA ARG A 77 -25.44 2.58 -19.86
C ARG A 77 -25.46 2.63 -21.39
N GLN A 78 -24.77 1.69 -22.05
CA GLN A 78 -24.80 1.59 -23.51
C GLN A 78 -26.09 0.95 -24.03
N SER A 79 -26.65 -0.05 -23.34
CA SER A 79 -27.92 -0.66 -23.75
C SER A 79 -29.12 0.26 -23.55
N ARG A 80 -29.10 1.17 -22.56
CA ARG A 80 -30.14 2.21 -22.36
C ARG A 80 -30.06 3.40 -23.31
N LYS A 81 -28.95 3.57 -24.03
CA LYS A 81 -28.76 4.64 -25.03
C LYS A 81 -29.13 4.22 -26.46
N LYS A 82 -29.44 2.94 -26.68
CA LYS A 82 -30.01 2.41 -27.91
C LYS A 82 -31.53 2.36 -27.81
#